data_AF-A0A8H7XYD3-F1
#
_entry.id   AF-A0A8H7XYD3-F1
#
_cell.length_a   1.000
_cell.length_b   1.000
_cell.length_c   1.000
_cell.angle_alpha   90.00
_cell.angle_beta   90.00
_cell.angle_gamma   90.00
#
_symmetry.space_group_name_H-M   'P 1'
#
loop_
_entity.id
_entity.type
_entity.pdbx_description
1 polymer ?
#
loop_
_entity_poly.entity_id
_entity_poly.type
_entity_poly.pdbx_seq_one_letter_code
_entity_poly.pdbx_strand_id
1 'polypeptide(L)'
;MPVLSRLVPTIASAYGLQAIFALIFVPQQNEKFYDLGGAVGWLTTTFLSLYYPSLKAKYWDAIPGSLPALSSFAPRQLLISAAVGIWSVRLGSFLAMRAIKAGGDSRFDEIKKSPRKFTYYWMAQATWITLVGLPLYLVNTFPSRIHPALGARDYLAVGLYASALLFEVIADRQKSAWRKAKNNKQHDEDFISSGLWGISRHPNYLGEVGIWTGIWALSTSSIQTAAYPRGTIALAALSPLFTWFLIRNVSGVPPLERAGDKKFAGNAKWQLYKASVPIFWPWGSTK
;
A
#
# COMPACT_ATOMS: atom_id res chain seq x y z
N MET A 1 13.26 14.87 20.83
CA MET A 1 12.04 14.05 20.73
C MET A 1 12.42 12.58 20.54
N PRO A 2 12.32 11.73 21.58
CA PRO A 2 12.75 10.33 21.53
C PRO A 2 11.89 9.40 20.64
N VAL A 3 10.77 9.89 20.11
CA VAL A 3 9.85 9.13 19.24
C VAL A 3 10.35 9.06 17.80
N LEU A 4 10.69 10.22 17.22
CA LEU A 4 11.12 10.28 15.81
C LEU A 4 12.45 9.55 15.58
N SER A 5 13.35 9.57 16.57
CA SER A 5 14.62 8.83 16.50
C SER A 5 14.42 7.31 16.46
N ARG A 6 13.30 6.79 16.97
CA ARG A 6 12.97 5.36 16.92
C ARG A 6 12.40 4.92 15.57
N LEU A 7 11.97 5.86 14.72
CA LEU A 7 11.54 5.55 13.35
C LEU A 7 12.73 5.40 12.40
N VAL A 8 13.86 6.04 12.72
CA VAL A 8 15.07 6.06 11.87
C VAL A 8 15.50 4.67 11.41
N PRO A 9 15.60 3.64 12.26
CA PRO A 9 16.03 2.31 11.83
C PRO A 9 15.08 1.66 10.83
N THR A 10 13.76 1.81 11.04
CA THR A 10 12.76 1.30 10.11
C THR A 10 12.83 2.03 8.77
N ILE A 11 12.95 3.35 8.78
CA ILE A 11 13.09 4.15 7.55
C ILE A 11 14.39 3.80 6.83
N ALA A 12 15.51 3.75 7.55
CA ALA A 12 16.81 3.37 7.00
C ALA A 12 16.76 1.97 6.38
N SER A 13 16.03 1.02 6.99
CA SER A 13 15.86 -0.31 6.42
C SER A 13 15.05 -0.31 5.11
N ALA A 14 14.05 0.57 4.98
CA ALA A 14 13.28 0.72 3.74
C ALA A 14 14.20 1.17 2.60
N TYR A 15 14.98 2.24 2.83
CA TYR A 15 15.90 2.77 1.83
C TYR A 15 17.07 1.82 1.54
N GLY A 16 17.66 1.22 2.57
CA GLY A 16 18.76 0.26 2.42
C GLY A 16 18.36 -0.95 1.59
N LEU A 17 17.18 -1.52 1.85
CA LEU A 17 16.67 -2.66 1.09
C LEU A 17 16.36 -2.30 -0.37
N GLN A 18 15.69 -1.17 -0.62
CA GLN A 18 15.43 -0.75 -2.00
C GLN A 18 16.71 -0.35 -2.74
N ALA A 19 17.75 0.11 -2.04
CA ALA A 19 19.06 0.38 -2.62
C ALA A 19 19.76 -0.92 -3.02
N ILE A 20 19.68 -1.97 -2.19
CA ILE A 20 20.17 -3.31 -2.54
C ILE A 20 19.45 -3.84 -3.79
N PHE A 21 18.12 -3.73 -3.85
CA PHE A 21 17.38 -4.15 -5.05
C PHE A 21 17.77 -3.32 -6.28
N ALA A 22 17.93 -2.00 -6.14
CA ALA A 22 18.42 -1.17 -7.22
C ALA A 22 19.81 -1.61 -7.72
N LEU A 23 20.75 -1.89 -6.82
CA LEU A 23 22.10 -2.36 -7.17
C LEU A 23 22.07 -3.69 -7.94
N ILE A 24 21.13 -4.58 -7.63
CA ILE A 24 20.98 -5.87 -8.31
C ILE A 24 20.29 -5.69 -9.67
N PHE A 25 19.14 -5.01 -9.71
CA PHE A 25 18.23 -5.04 -10.86
C PHE A 25 18.44 -3.91 -11.87
N VAL A 26 19.01 -2.78 -11.47
CA VAL A 26 19.27 -1.65 -12.38
C VAL A 26 20.32 -2.03 -13.45
N PRO A 27 21.46 -2.66 -13.11
CA PRO A 27 22.43 -3.09 -14.12
C PRO A 27 21.86 -4.10 -15.11
N GLN A 28 20.89 -4.90 -14.67
CA GLN A 28 20.22 -5.92 -15.46
C GLN A 28 19.03 -5.39 -16.27
N GLN A 29 18.64 -4.12 -16.07
CA GLN A 29 17.43 -3.53 -16.63
C GLN A 29 16.18 -4.40 -16.38
N ASN A 30 16.08 -5.02 -15.20
CA ASN A 30 15.07 -6.02 -14.90
C ASN A 30 14.02 -5.47 -13.93
N GLU A 31 12.84 -5.11 -14.44
CA GLU A 31 11.72 -4.58 -13.64
C GLU A 31 10.81 -5.66 -13.04
N LYS A 32 10.96 -6.94 -13.42
CA LYS A 32 9.98 -7.99 -13.10
C LYS A 32 9.79 -8.18 -11.59
N PHE A 33 10.79 -7.84 -10.81
CA PHE A 33 10.81 -7.98 -9.36
C PHE A 33 10.53 -6.67 -8.61
N TYR A 34 10.21 -5.57 -9.32
CA TYR A 34 9.96 -4.27 -8.69
C TYR A 34 8.83 -4.33 -7.66
N ASP A 35 7.67 -4.88 -8.05
CA ASP A 35 6.52 -4.99 -7.13
C ASP A 35 6.80 -5.98 -5.98
N LEU A 36 7.55 -7.06 -6.23
CA LEU A 36 7.98 -8.00 -5.21
C LEU A 36 8.93 -7.35 -4.20
N GLY A 37 9.89 -6.55 -4.67
CA GLY A 37 10.81 -5.80 -3.81
C GLY A 37 10.08 -4.81 -2.91
N GLY A 38 8.97 -4.25 -3.39
CA GLY A 38 8.05 -3.45 -2.56
C GLY A 38 7.40 -4.27 -1.44
N ALA A 39 6.83 -5.43 -1.79
CA ALA A 39 6.18 -6.31 -0.83
C ALA A 39 7.17 -6.79 0.27
N VAL A 40 8.38 -7.17 -0.13
CA VAL A 40 9.46 -7.50 0.81
C VAL A 40 9.79 -6.28 1.68
N GLY A 41 9.89 -5.08 1.10
CA GLY A 41 10.09 -3.84 1.85
C GLY A 41 9.04 -3.59 2.93
N TRP A 42 7.76 -3.80 2.62
CA TRP A 42 6.68 -3.70 3.60
C TRP A 42 6.80 -4.72 4.73
N LEU A 43 7.11 -5.98 4.41
CA LEU A 43 7.26 -7.04 5.41
C LEU A 43 8.50 -6.81 6.29
N THR A 44 9.62 -6.43 5.70
CA THR A 44 10.88 -6.14 6.41
C THR A 44 10.72 -4.93 7.35
N THR A 45 10.12 -3.84 6.88
CA THR A 45 9.90 -2.65 7.72
C THR A 45 8.90 -2.92 8.84
N THR A 46 7.86 -3.72 8.59
CA THR A 46 6.91 -4.17 9.61
C THR A 46 7.64 -4.97 10.70
N PHE A 47 8.42 -5.99 10.30
CA PHE A 47 9.21 -6.79 11.22
C PHE A 47 10.19 -5.93 12.03
N LEU A 48 10.99 -5.10 11.36
CA LEU A 48 11.97 -4.26 12.05
C LEU A 48 11.32 -3.24 12.98
N SER A 49 10.16 -2.68 12.62
CA SER A 49 9.46 -1.74 13.50
C SER A 49 9.07 -2.36 14.86
N LEU A 50 8.76 -3.66 14.91
CA LEU A 50 8.46 -4.39 16.15
C LEU A 50 9.73 -4.86 16.88
N TYR A 51 10.68 -5.41 16.13
CA TYR A 51 11.77 -6.19 16.70
C TYR A 51 13.09 -5.42 16.83
N TYR A 52 13.22 -4.26 16.19
CA TYR A 52 14.47 -3.49 16.20
C TYR A 52 14.99 -3.19 17.62
N PRO A 53 14.17 -2.78 18.62
CA PRO A 53 14.69 -2.56 19.98
C PRO A 53 15.35 -3.80 20.58
N SER A 54 14.79 -4.99 20.33
CA SER A 54 15.34 -6.26 20.83
C SER A 54 16.60 -6.67 20.04
N LEU A 55 16.60 -6.45 18.72
CA LEU A 55 17.76 -6.70 17.86
C LEU A 55 18.93 -5.78 18.24
N LYS A 56 18.67 -4.49 18.46
CA LYS A 56 19.68 -3.53 18.89
C LYS A 56 20.24 -3.92 20.27
N ALA A 57 19.37 -4.21 21.24
CA ALA A 57 19.82 -4.62 22.57
C ALA A 57 20.75 -5.84 22.50
N LYS A 58 20.38 -6.85 21.70
CA LYS A 58 21.16 -8.07 21.54
C LYS A 58 22.48 -7.88 20.80
N TYR A 59 22.46 -7.24 19.63
CA TYR A 59 23.60 -7.20 18.71
C TYR A 59 24.48 -5.97 18.87
N TRP A 60 23.93 -4.85 19.34
CA TRP A 60 24.66 -3.59 19.50
C TRP A 60 25.03 -3.31 20.95
N ASP A 61 24.06 -3.46 21.86
CA ASP A 61 24.27 -3.18 23.29
C ASP A 61 24.79 -4.43 24.05
N ALA A 62 24.96 -5.56 23.35
CA ALA A 62 25.41 -6.86 23.87
C ALA A 62 24.61 -7.38 25.08
N ILE A 63 23.33 -7.00 25.18
CA ILE A 63 22.41 -7.45 26.22
C ILE A 63 21.81 -8.79 25.81
N PRO A 64 22.07 -9.89 26.54
CA PRO A 64 21.51 -11.20 26.21
C PRO A 64 19.98 -11.18 26.22
N GLY A 65 19.37 -11.78 25.20
CA GLY A 65 17.91 -11.87 25.09
C GLY A 65 17.47 -12.64 23.86
N SER A 66 16.27 -13.21 23.94
CA SER A 66 15.55 -13.77 22.79
C SER A 66 14.68 -12.69 22.14
N LEU A 67 14.23 -12.95 20.91
CA LEU A 67 13.20 -12.11 20.31
C LEU A 67 11.90 -12.28 21.12
N PRO A 68 11.18 -11.19 21.44
CA PRO A 68 9.93 -11.26 22.17
C PRO A 68 8.89 -12.10 21.40
N ALA A 69 8.13 -12.90 22.14
CA ALA A 69 6.99 -13.61 21.55
C ALA A 69 5.92 -12.62 21.08
N LEU A 70 5.07 -13.03 20.14
CA LEU A 70 3.99 -12.16 19.65
C LEU A 70 3.06 -11.70 20.80
N SER A 71 2.86 -12.54 21.81
CA SER A 71 2.07 -12.24 23.01
C SER A 71 2.65 -11.09 23.87
N SER A 72 3.90 -10.70 23.65
CA SER A 72 4.54 -9.58 24.35
C SER A 72 4.16 -8.20 23.76
N PHE A 73 3.59 -8.15 22.56
CA PHE A 73 3.16 -6.92 21.91
C PHE A 73 1.71 -6.57 22.23
N ALA A 74 1.35 -5.29 22.11
CA ALA A 74 -0.03 -4.87 22.33
C ALA A 74 -0.95 -5.44 21.22
N PRO A 75 -2.21 -5.78 21.52
CA PRO A 75 -3.15 -6.28 20.51
C PRO A 75 -3.23 -5.41 19.26
N ARG A 76 -3.17 -4.08 19.43
CA ARG A 76 -3.19 -3.13 18.32
C ARG A 76 -1.94 -3.18 17.44
N GLN A 77 -0.76 -3.38 18.03
CA GLN A 77 0.50 -3.55 17.29
C GLN A 77 0.41 -4.79 16.39
N LEU A 78 -0.16 -5.88 16.92
CA LEU A 78 -0.38 -7.11 16.17
C LEU A 78 -1.43 -6.92 15.06
N LEU A 79 -2.57 -6.29 15.35
CA LEU A 79 -3.63 -6.05 14.37
C LEU A 79 -3.16 -5.20 13.19
N ILE A 80 -2.46 -4.09 13.46
CA ILE A 80 -1.98 -3.20 12.38
C ILE A 80 -0.85 -3.84 11.57
N SER A 81 0.04 -4.60 12.22
CA SER A 81 1.11 -5.35 11.54
C SER A 81 0.54 -6.48 10.68
N ALA A 82 -0.49 -7.18 11.17
CA ALA A 82 -1.21 -8.20 10.42
C ALA A 82 -1.97 -7.60 9.24
N ALA A 83 -2.63 -6.45 9.42
CA ALA A 83 -3.31 -5.74 8.33
C ALA A 83 -2.33 -5.39 7.19
N VAL A 84 -1.19 -4.78 7.51
CA VAL A 84 -0.15 -4.45 6.52
C VAL A 84 0.44 -5.73 5.90
N GLY A 85 0.67 -6.78 6.69
CA GLY A 85 1.19 -8.06 6.19
C GLY A 85 0.24 -8.75 5.22
N ILE A 86 -1.06 -8.85 5.56
CA ILE A 86 -2.10 -9.43 4.70
C ILE A 86 -2.22 -8.65 3.41
N TRP A 87 -2.29 -7.31 3.48
CA TRP A 87 -2.33 -6.45 2.32
C TRP A 87 -1.08 -6.61 1.45
N SER A 88 0.12 -6.59 2.04
CA SER A 88 1.39 -6.73 1.32
C SER A 88 1.51 -8.06 0.59
N VAL A 89 1.19 -9.17 1.27
CA VAL A 89 1.23 -10.51 0.65
C VAL A 89 0.21 -10.61 -0.48
N ARG A 90 -1.01 -10.12 -0.28
CA ARG A 90 -2.07 -10.13 -1.29
C ARG A 90 -1.69 -9.31 -2.52
N LEU A 91 -1.37 -8.04 -2.33
CA LEU A 91 -1.12 -7.11 -3.43
C LEU A 91 0.21 -7.44 -4.12
N GLY A 92 1.26 -7.70 -3.33
CA GLY A 92 2.58 -8.08 -3.81
C GLY A 92 2.56 -9.36 -4.65
N SER A 93 1.90 -10.42 -4.17
CA SER A 93 1.78 -11.66 -4.95
C SER A 93 0.97 -11.46 -6.23
N PHE A 94 -0.15 -10.73 -6.16
CA PHE A 94 -0.99 -10.43 -7.32
C PHE A 94 -0.22 -9.68 -8.41
N LEU A 95 0.50 -8.62 -8.03
CA LEU A 95 1.28 -7.80 -8.96
C LEU A 95 2.49 -8.55 -9.52
N ALA A 96 3.25 -9.26 -8.68
CA ALA A 96 4.40 -10.05 -9.12
C ALA A 96 3.98 -11.16 -10.11
N MET A 97 2.92 -11.91 -9.79
CA MET A 97 2.39 -12.92 -10.71
C MET A 97 1.95 -12.31 -12.05
N ARG A 98 1.36 -11.11 -12.03
CA ARG A 98 0.95 -10.41 -13.24
C ARG A 98 2.16 -9.97 -14.09
N ALA A 99 3.18 -9.38 -13.47
CA ALA A 99 4.38 -8.93 -14.16
C ALA A 99 5.13 -10.11 -14.79
N ILE A 100 5.27 -11.22 -14.07
CA ILE A 100 5.91 -12.44 -14.57
C ILE A 100 5.15 -13.00 -15.78
N LYS A 101 3.81 -13.12 -15.67
CA LYS A 101 2.97 -13.65 -16.77
C LYS A 101 2.94 -12.73 -17.99
N ALA A 102 2.99 -11.41 -17.80
CA ALA A 102 3.00 -10.44 -18.89
C ALA A 102 4.39 -10.25 -19.52
N GLY A 103 5.43 -10.87 -18.97
CA GLY A 103 6.81 -10.73 -19.47
C GLY A 103 7.50 -9.43 -19.03
N GLY A 104 6.88 -8.63 -18.17
CA GLY A 104 7.36 -7.33 -17.72
C GLY A 104 6.21 -6.39 -17.39
N ASP A 105 6.53 -5.14 -17.09
CA ASP A 105 5.54 -4.08 -16.92
C ASP A 105 5.87 -2.91 -17.83
N SER A 106 4.97 -2.65 -18.79
CA SER A 106 5.12 -1.59 -19.80
C SER A 106 5.41 -0.21 -19.24
N ARG A 107 5.07 0.06 -17.97
CA ARG A 107 5.41 1.32 -17.29
C ARG A 107 6.92 1.55 -17.22
N PHE A 108 7.71 0.49 -17.24
CA PHE A 108 9.17 0.54 -17.08
C PHE A 108 9.96 0.42 -18.39
N ASP A 109 9.31 0.21 -19.54
CA ASP A 109 10.00 -0.09 -20.81
C ASP A 109 11.04 0.96 -21.19
N GLU A 110 10.73 2.25 -21.01
CA GLU A 110 11.67 3.35 -21.24
C GLU A 110 12.49 3.72 -20.00
N ILE A 111 11.99 3.38 -18.80
CA ILE A 111 12.59 3.77 -17.53
C ILE A 111 13.82 2.91 -17.25
N LYS A 112 13.72 1.60 -17.48
CA LYS A 112 14.78 0.62 -17.20
C LYS A 112 16.05 0.83 -18.03
N LYS A 113 15.93 1.47 -19.19
CA LYS A 113 17.06 1.85 -20.07
C LYS A 113 17.93 2.96 -19.48
N SER A 114 17.40 3.73 -18.52
CA SER A 114 18.14 4.82 -17.87
C SER A 114 18.44 4.46 -16.41
N PRO A 115 19.70 4.11 -16.07
CA PRO A 115 20.05 3.70 -14.72
C PRO A 115 19.61 4.69 -13.65
N ARG A 116 19.82 6.00 -13.90
CA ARG A 116 19.42 7.08 -12.98
C ARG A 116 17.91 7.10 -12.74
N LYS A 117 17.10 7.01 -13.80
CA LYS A 117 15.63 7.01 -13.67
C LYS A 117 15.16 5.73 -12.99
N PHE A 118 15.75 4.58 -13.33
CA PHE A 118 15.33 3.32 -12.72
C PHE A 118 15.69 3.26 -11.23
N THR A 119 16.87 3.71 -10.81
CA THR A 119 17.23 3.86 -9.40
C THR A 119 16.28 4.81 -8.66
N TYR A 120 15.85 5.92 -9.29
CA TYR A 120 14.85 6.82 -8.70
C TYR A 120 13.54 6.09 -8.38
N TYR A 121 13.07 5.17 -9.22
CA TYR A 121 11.85 4.40 -8.94
C TYR A 121 11.98 3.50 -7.71
N TRP A 122 13.15 2.88 -7.50
CA TRP A 122 13.41 2.10 -6.28
C TRP A 122 13.43 3.00 -5.02
N MET A 123 14.01 4.20 -5.12
CA MET A 123 14.01 5.16 -4.00
C MET A 123 12.62 5.77 -3.74
N ALA A 124 11.84 6.01 -4.79
CA ALA A 124 10.45 6.43 -4.69
C ALA A 124 9.60 5.35 -4.00
N GLN A 125 9.91 4.07 -4.23
CA GLN A 125 9.27 2.95 -3.53
C GLN A 125 9.60 2.94 -2.03
N ALA A 126 10.87 3.19 -1.65
CA ALA A 126 11.25 3.36 -0.24
C ALA A 126 10.53 4.54 0.43
N THR A 127 10.38 5.65 -0.30
CA THR A 127 9.63 6.83 0.15
C THR A 127 8.15 6.49 0.37
N TRP A 128 7.55 5.75 -0.57
CA TRP A 128 6.16 5.29 -0.46
C TRP A 128 5.96 4.37 0.75
N ILE A 129 6.82 3.36 0.93
CA ILE A 129 6.80 2.47 2.12
C ILE A 129 6.90 3.30 3.41
N THR A 130 7.79 4.29 3.43
CA THR A 130 8.00 5.15 4.61
C THR A 130 6.75 5.98 4.95
N LEU A 131 6.24 6.75 3.99
CA LEU A 131 5.13 7.69 4.23
C LEU A 131 3.81 6.98 4.51
N VAL A 132 3.54 5.92 3.76
CA VAL A 132 2.29 5.17 3.89
C VAL A 132 2.33 4.22 5.09
N GLY A 133 3.51 3.75 5.50
CA GLY A 133 3.71 2.94 6.69
C GLY A 133 3.74 3.69 8.02
N LEU A 134 3.77 5.04 8.01
CA LEU A 134 3.82 5.86 9.23
C LEU A 134 2.89 5.41 10.37
N PRO A 135 1.57 5.17 10.17
CA PRO A 135 0.69 4.73 11.26
C PRO A 135 1.15 3.43 11.93
N LEU A 136 1.65 2.47 11.16
CA LEU A 136 2.22 1.22 11.67
C LEU A 136 3.48 1.50 12.50
N TYR A 137 4.43 2.26 11.95
CA TYR A 137 5.73 2.47 12.59
C TYR A 137 5.60 3.29 13.88
N LEU A 138 4.70 4.27 13.90
CA LEU A 138 4.34 5.00 15.11
C LEU A 138 3.74 4.04 16.15
N VAL A 139 2.76 3.22 15.80
CA VAL A 139 2.21 2.23 16.75
C VAL A 139 3.28 1.28 17.30
N ASN A 140 4.26 0.87 16.50
CA ASN A 140 5.31 -0.05 16.93
C ASN A 140 6.45 0.60 17.72
N THR A 141 6.49 1.94 17.83
CA THR A 141 7.57 2.70 18.49
C THR A 141 7.63 2.55 20.02
N PHE A 142 6.51 2.17 20.66
CA PHE A 142 6.41 2.09 22.12
C PHE A 142 6.16 0.67 22.65
N PRO A 143 6.58 0.38 23.90
CA PRO A 143 6.29 -0.90 24.53
C PRO A 143 4.80 -1.11 24.76
N SER A 144 4.37 -2.38 24.73
CA SER A 144 2.98 -2.82 24.89
C SER A 144 2.23 -2.13 26.04
N ARG A 145 2.87 -1.95 27.21
CA ARG A 145 2.28 -1.34 28.41
C ARG A 145 1.75 0.09 28.26
N ILE A 146 2.19 0.83 27.24
CA ILE A 146 1.77 2.22 26.99
C ILE A 146 0.51 2.26 26.11
N HIS A 147 0.20 1.16 25.42
CA HIS A 147 -0.95 1.09 24.54
C HIS A 147 -2.24 1.00 25.35
N PRO A 148 -3.23 1.86 25.08
CA PRO A 148 -4.57 1.69 25.63
C PRO A 148 -5.18 0.36 25.18
N ALA A 149 -6.06 -0.20 26.02
CA ALA A 149 -6.89 -1.34 25.66
C ALA A 149 -7.69 -1.05 24.37
N LEU A 150 -8.07 -2.12 23.65
CA LEU A 150 -8.91 -1.97 22.48
C LEU A 150 -10.30 -1.46 22.90
N GLY A 151 -10.81 -0.49 22.16
CA GLY A 151 -12.15 0.06 22.32
C GLY A 151 -12.95 0.06 21.02
N ALA A 152 -14.19 0.56 21.08
CA ALA A 152 -15.13 0.56 19.96
C ALA A 152 -14.55 1.15 18.66
N ARG A 153 -13.76 2.22 18.75
CA ARG A 153 -13.12 2.86 17.59
C ARG A 153 -12.17 1.92 16.83
N ASP A 154 -11.55 1.00 17.55
CA ASP A 154 -10.57 0.08 16.98
C ASP A 154 -11.26 -1.03 16.20
N TYR A 155 -12.37 -1.54 16.73
CA TYR A 155 -13.22 -2.49 16.02
C TYR A 155 -13.86 -1.86 14.78
N LEU A 156 -14.29 -0.59 14.85
CA LEU A 156 -14.75 0.16 13.68
C LEU A 156 -13.65 0.33 12.62
N ALA A 157 -12.42 0.63 13.05
CA ALA A 157 -11.28 0.76 12.15
C ALA A 157 -10.89 -0.58 11.49
N VAL A 158 -10.93 -1.69 12.25
CA VAL A 158 -10.75 -3.04 11.70
C VAL A 158 -11.86 -3.37 10.71
N GLY A 159 -13.12 -3.02 11.02
CA GLY A 159 -14.25 -3.15 10.11
C GLY A 159 -14.03 -2.39 8.81
N LEU A 160 -13.61 -1.12 8.90
CA LEU A 160 -13.28 -0.29 7.73
C LEU A 160 -12.18 -0.93 6.87
N TYR A 161 -11.08 -1.36 7.50
CA TYR A 161 -9.99 -2.06 6.81
C TYR A 161 -10.48 -3.33 6.11
N ALA A 162 -11.25 -4.17 6.80
CA ALA A 162 -11.74 -5.44 6.26
C ALA A 162 -12.72 -5.22 5.08
N SER A 163 -13.65 -4.27 5.22
CA SER A 163 -14.56 -3.89 4.15
C SER A 163 -13.83 -3.32 2.93
N ALA A 164 -12.82 -2.47 3.14
CA ALA A 164 -12.02 -1.89 2.07
C ALA A 164 -11.17 -2.96 1.34
N LEU A 165 -10.55 -3.87 2.08
CA LEU A 165 -9.82 -5.00 1.53
C LEU A 165 -10.74 -5.92 0.72
N LEU A 166 -11.93 -6.22 1.24
CA LEU A 166 -12.92 -7.02 0.51
C LEU A 166 -13.36 -6.33 -0.78
N PHE A 167 -13.62 -5.02 -0.72
CA PHE A 167 -14.01 -4.22 -1.88
C PHE A 167 -12.94 -4.26 -2.97
N GLU A 168 -11.66 -4.10 -2.61
CA GLU A 168 -10.54 -4.23 -3.54
C GLU A 168 -10.43 -5.64 -4.14
N VAL A 169 -10.54 -6.68 -3.31
CA VAL A 169 -10.50 -8.08 -3.75
C VAL A 169 -11.63 -8.39 -4.73
N ILE A 170 -12.85 -7.95 -4.46
CA ILE A 170 -13.99 -8.15 -5.36
C ILE A 170 -13.76 -7.39 -6.67
N ALA A 171 -13.31 -6.13 -6.61
CA ALA A 171 -13.05 -5.31 -7.79
C ALA A 171 -12.02 -5.96 -8.74
N ASP A 172 -10.89 -6.42 -8.18
CA ASP A 172 -9.83 -7.08 -8.96
C ASP A 172 -10.28 -8.44 -9.51
N ARG A 173 -11.06 -9.21 -8.74
CA ARG A 173 -11.65 -10.47 -9.21
C ARG A 173 -12.63 -10.25 -10.35
N GLN A 174 -13.53 -9.27 -10.25
CA GLN A 174 -14.45 -8.89 -11.32
C GLN A 174 -13.70 -8.53 -12.60
N LYS A 175 -12.67 -7.68 -12.50
CA LYS A 175 -11.85 -7.28 -13.66
C LYS A 175 -11.10 -8.46 -14.27
N SER A 176 -10.55 -9.35 -13.44
CA SER A 176 -9.80 -10.52 -13.90
C SER A 176 -10.71 -11.54 -14.59
N ALA A 177 -11.89 -11.79 -14.02
CA ALA A 177 -12.89 -12.68 -14.60
C ALA A 177 -13.41 -12.14 -15.93
N TRP A 178 -13.74 -10.84 -15.99
CA TRP A 178 -14.16 -10.16 -17.22
C TRP A 178 -13.10 -10.25 -18.31
N ARG A 179 -11.81 -9.99 -18.00
CA ARG A 179 -10.72 -10.13 -18.98
C ARG A 179 -10.57 -11.57 -19.47
N LYS A 180 -10.71 -12.55 -18.59
CA LYS A 180 -10.64 -13.97 -18.96
C LYS A 180 -11.80 -14.35 -19.90
N ALA A 181 -13.01 -13.90 -19.60
CA ALA A 181 -14.19 -14.12 -20.44
C ALA A 181 -14.02 -13.49 -21.84
N LYS A 182 -13.50 -12.25 -21.90
CA LYS A 182 -13.15 -11.58 -23.16
C LYS A 182 -12.13 -12.37 -23.99
N ASN A 183 -11.05 -12.85 -23.36
CA ASN A 183 -10.04 -13.67 -24.04
C ASN A 183 -10.61 -14.99 -24.55
N ASN A 184 -11.60 -15.55 -23.86
CA ASN A 184 -12.32 -16.75 -24.26
C ASN A 184 -13.45 -16.48 -25.26
N LYS A 185 -13.58 -15.25 -25.78
CA LYS A 185 -14.63 -14.82 -26.71
C LYS A 185 -16.06 -15.07 -26.17
N GLN A 186 -16.25 -14.95 -24.87
CA GLN A 186 -17.56 -15.13 -24.22
C GLN A 186 -18.41 -13.86 -24.24
N HIS A 187 -17.81 -12.70 -24.52
CA HIS A 187 -18.50 -11.43 -24.72
C HIS A 187 -17.63 -10.48 -25.55
N ASP A 188 -18.27 -9.48 -26.17
CA ASP A 188 -17.60 -8.48 -27.02
C ASP A 188 -17.50 -7.08 -26.39
N GLU A 189 -17.86 -6.95 -25.10
CA GLU A 189 -17.75 -5.67 -24.38
C GLU A 189 -16.35 -5.05 -24.45
N ASP A 190 -16.27 -3.75 -24.71
CA ASP A 190 -15.02 -3.01 -24.86
C ASP A 190 -14.26 -2.85 -23.54
N PHE A 191 -14.99 -2.57 -22.46
CA PHE A 191 -14.51 -2.32 -21.11
C PHE A 191 -15.54 -2.81 -20.08
N ILE A 192 -15.07 -3.13 -18.88
CA ILE A 192 -15.94 -3.51 -17.76
C ILE A 192 -16.68 -2.29 -17.22
N SER A 193 -18.00 -2.41 -17.08
CA SER A 193 -18.88 -1.35 -16.53
C SER A 193 -19.94 -1.89 -15.56
N SER A 194 -19.86 -3.18 -15.20
CA SER A 194 -20.79 -3.87 -14.30
C SER A 194 -20.16 -4.18 -12.94
N GLY A 195 -21.00 -4.55 -11.97
CA GLY A 195 -20.54 -4.81 -10.60
C GLY A 195 -19.99 -3.55 -9.92
N LEU A 196 -18.87 -3.67 -9.23
CA LEU A 196 -18.25 -2.51 -8.56
C LEU A 196 -17.73 -1.47 -9.54
N TRP A 197 -17.40 -1.90 -10.77
CA TRP A 197 -16.97 -1.00 -11.85
C TRP A 197 -18.13 -0.14 -12.36
N GLY A 198 -19.39 -0.54 -12.16
CA GLY A 198 -20.55 0.31 -12.44
C GLY A 198 -20.85 1.35 -11.34
N ILE A 199 -20.24 1.20 -10.16
CA ILE A 199 -20.44 2.10 -9.01
C ILE A 199 -19.30 3.12 -8.94
N SER A 200 -18.07 2.70 -9.24
CA SER A 200 -16.87 3.52 -9.24
C SER A 200 -15.99 3.09 -10.41
N ARG A 201 -15.42 4.04 -11.17
CA ARG A 201 -14.54 3.71 -12.30
C ARG A 201 -13.24 3.03 -11.86
N HIS A 202 -12.80 3.27 -10.63
CA HIS A 202 -11.60 2.67 -10.05
C HIS A 202 -11.89 2.10 -8.66
N PRO A 203 -12.70 1.03 -8.55
CA PRO A 203 -13.16 0.52 -7.26
C PRO A 203 -12.03 -0.14 -6.47
N ASN A 204 -11.06 -0.77 -7.12
CA ASN A 204 -9.88 -1.32 -6.45
C ASN A 204 -9.01 -0.23 -5.80
N TYR A 205 -8.83 0.90 -6.46
CA TYR A 205 -8.12 2.06 -5.91
C TYR A 205 -8.87 2.75 -4.77
N LEU A 206 -10.20 2.77 -4.82
CA LEU A 206 -11.00 3.20 -3.68
C LEU A 206 -10.78 2.28 -2.47
N GLY A 207 -10.74 0.97 -2.69
CA GLY A 207 -10.39 -0.03 -1.68
C GLY A 207 -9.02 0.24 -1.06
N GLU A 208 -7.99 0.47 -1.89
CA GLU A 208 -6.63 0.78 -1.44
C GLU A 208 -6.61 2.02 -0.52
N VAL A 209 -7.28 3.12 -0.89
CA VAL A 209 -7.41 4.31 -0.02
C VAL A 209 -8.13 3.97 1.29
N GLY A 210 -9.19 3.16 1.23
CA GLY A 210 -9.94 2.70 2.40
C GLY A 210 -9.10 1.84 3.36
N ILE A 211 -8.22 0.98 2.83
CA ILE A 211 -7.30 0.14 3.61
C ILE A 211 -6.38 1.01 4.46
N TRP A 212 -5.70 1.97 3.83
CA TRP A 212 -4.79 2.87 4.55
C TRP A 212 -5.52 3.81 5.50
N THR A 213 -6.76 4.17 5.19
CA THR A 213 -7.63 4.92 6.10
C THR A 213 -7.99 4.09 7.34
N GLY A 214 -8.31 2.80 7.17
CA GLY A 214 -8.56 1.87 8.27
C GLY A 214 -7.32 1.64 9.15
N ILE A 215 -6.15 1.47 8.53
CA ILE A 215 -4.85 1.34 9.22
C ILE A 215 -4.55 2.61 10.04
N TRP A 216 -4.73 3.79 9.43
CA TRP A 216 -4.58 5.06 10.14
C TRP A 216 -5.57 5.18 11.30
N ALA A 217 -6.86 4.90 11.07
CA ALA A 217 -7.89 4.95 12.11
C ALA A 217 -7.55 4.03 13.29
N LEU A 218 -7.07 2.80 13.01
CA LEU A 218 -6.66 1.84 14.02
C LEU A 218 -5.44 2.30 14.82
N SER A 219 -4.58 3.15 14.24
CA SER A 219 -3.40 3.68 14.94
C SER A 219 -3.75 4.75 15.99
N THR A 220 -4.84 5.51 15.78
CA THR A 220 -5.14 6.77 16.48
C THR A 220 -5.10 6.66 18.00
N SER A 221 -5.80 5.70 18.59
CA SER A 221 -5.88 5.52 20.05
C SER A 221 -4.49 5.33 20.69
N SER A 222 -3.53 4.72 20.01
CA SER A 222 -2.16 4.54 20.55
C SER A 222 -1.25 5.74 20.37
N ILE A 223 -1.47 6.51 19.29
CA ILE A 223 -0.65 7.69 18.98
C ILE A 223 -1.20 8.98 19.61
N GLN A 224 -2.28 8.89 20.39
CA GLN A 224 -2.91 9.98 21.15
C GLN A 224 -2.59 9.95 22.65
N THR A 225 -1.64 9.11 23.08
CA THR A 225 -1.21 9.04 24.48
C THR A 225 -0.27 10.19 24.84
N ALA A 226 -0.04 10.41 26.14
CA ALA A 226 0.93 11.42 26.62
C ALA A 226 2.38 11.16 26.12
N ALA A 227 2.65 9.97 25.58
CA ALA A 227 3.94 9.63 24.99
C ALA A 227 4.17 10.31 23.61
N TYR A 228 3.12 10.86 23.00
CA TYR A 228 3.16 11.48 21.67
C TYR A 228 2.86 12.99 21.70
N PRO A 229 3.53 13.78 20.84
CA PRO A 229 3.10 15.14 20.55
C PRO A 229 1.66 15.17 19.99
N ARG A 230 0.88 16.22 20.32
CA ARG A 230 -0.52 16.37 19.87
C ARG A 230 -0.71 16.27 18.35
N GLY A 231 0.31 16.61 17.56
CA GLY A 231 0.27 16.56 16.08
C GLY A 231 0.52 15.19 15.45
N THR A 232 0.81 14.13 16.23
CA THR A 232 1.17 12.82 15.66
C THR A 232 0.06 12.18 14.84
N ILE A 233 -1.21 12.42 15.18
CA ILE A 233 -2.34 11.92 14.37
C ILE A 233 -2.30 12.50 12.95
N ALA A 234 -2.03 13.80 12.83
CA ALA A 234 -1.94 14.49 11.55
C ALA A 234 -0.74 13.99 10.75
N LEU A 235 0.38 13.71 11.42
CA LEU A 235 1.52 13.05 10.78
C LEU A 235 1.17 11.65 10.26
N ALA A 236 0.45 10.85 11.05
CA ALA A 236 0.01 9.53 10.62
C ALA A 236 -1.02 9.60 9.48
N ALA A 237 -1.82 10.67 9.41
CA ALA A 237 -2.80 10.91 8.34
C ALA A 237 -2.15 11.15 6.98
N LEU A 238 -0.84 11.45 6.93
CA LEU A 238 -0.09 11.46 5.68
C LEU A 238 -0.20 10.14 4.92
N SER A 239 -0.39 9.00 5.60
CA SER A 239 -0.53 7.70 4.95
C SER A 239 -1.74 7.65 3.99
N PRO A 240 -3.00 7.73 4.46
CA PRO A 240 -4.15 7.69 3.56
C PRO A 240 -4.21 8.90 2.60
N LEU A 241 -3.77 10.08 3.04
CA LEU A 241 -3.77 11.29 2.20
C LEU A 241 -2.77 11.18 1.04
N PHE A 242 -1.58 10.66 1.30
CA PHE A 242 -0.56 10.45 0.27
C PHE A 242 -0.96 9.32 -0.68
N THR A 243 -1.52 8.22 -0.16
CA THR A 243 -2.09 7.16 -1.00
C THR A 243 -3.18 7.71 -1.92
N TRP A 244 -4.14 8.46 -1.37
CA TRP A 244 -5.19 9.11 -2.16
C TRP A 244 -4.61 10.06 -3.21
N PHE A 245 -3.68 10.94 -2.82
CA PHE A 245 -3.09 11.92 -3.73
C PHE A 245 -2.36 11.23 -4.88
N LEU A 246 -1.52 10.24 -4.57
CA LEU A 246 -0.78 9.48 -5.57
C LEU A 246 -1.75 8.81 -6.54
N ILE A 247 -2.67 7.98 -6.05
CA ILE A 247 -3.54 7.16 -6.91
C ILE A 247 -4.57 8.01 -7.67
N ARG A 248 -5.02 9.12 -7.09
CA ARG A 248 -6.04 9.97 -7.73
C ARG A 248 -5.44 10.91 -8.78
N ASN A 249 -4.26 11.46 -8.50
CA ASN A 249 -3.74 12.64 -9.23
C ASN A 249 -2.40 12.40 -9.95
N VAL A 250 -1.61 11.40 -9.56
CA VAL A 250 -0.24 11.21 -10.09
C VAL A 250 -0.10 9.87 -10.82
N SER A 251 -0.35 8.78 -10.10
CA SER A 251 -0.31 7.40 -10.56
C SER A 251 -1.73 6.80 -10.56
N GLY A 252 -1.88 5.53 -10.95
CA GLY A 252 -3.18 4.86 -10.90
C GLY A 252 -4.19 5.45 -11.88
N VAL A 253 -5.06 6.37 -11.41
CA VAL A 253 -6.19 6.89 -12.17
C VAL A 253 -5.77 7.66 -13.44
N PRO A 254 -4.93 8.71 -13.40
CA PRO A 254 -4.72 9.56 -14.58
C PRO A 254 -4.11 8.82 -15.78
N PRO A 255 -3.07 7.97 -15.63
CA PRO A 255 -2.55 7.18 -16.75
C PRO A 255 -3.59 6.23 -17.35
N LEU A 256 -4.41 5.59 -16.50
CA LEU A 256 -5.44 4.64 -16.98
C LEU A 256 -6.59 5.34 -17.70
N GLU A 257 -7.03 6.49 -17.20
CA GLU A 257 -8.07 7.31 -17.85
C GLU A 257 -7.57 7.82 -19.21
N ARG A 258 -6.34 8.36 -19.29
CA ARG A 258 -5.75 8.81 -20.56
C ARG A 258 -5.60 7.67 -21.56
N ALA A 259 -5.18 6.50 -21.10
CA ALA A 259 -5.07 5.32 -21.96
C ALA A 259 -6.44 4.84 -22.45
N GLY A 260 -7.47 4.87 -21.58
CA GLY A 260 -8.86 4.59 -21.93
C GLY A 260 -9.41 5.57 -22.96
N ASP A 261 -9.22 6.87 -22.75
CA ASP A 261 -9.68 7.93 -23.64
C ASP A 261 -9.03 7.82 -25.04
N LYS A 262 -7.74 7.49 -25.09
CA LYS A 262 -7.06 7.24 -26.37
C LYS A 262 -7.59 5.99 -27.06
N LYS A 263 -7.81 4.89 -26.31
CA LYS A 263 -8.25 3.60 -26.85
C LYS A 263 -9.71 3.62 -27.32
N PHE A 264 -10.57 4.33 -26.61
CA PHE A 264 -12.01 4.39 -26.84
C PHE A 264 -12.45 5.76 -27.38
N ALA A 265 -11.54 6.46 -28.06
CA ALA A 265 -11.84 7.72 -28.70
C ALA A 265 -13.01 7.54 -29.68
N GLY A 266 -14.04 8.40 -29.56
CA GLY A 266 -15.27 8.30 -30.37
C GLY A 266 -16.28 7.24 -29.92
N ASN A 267 -16.01 6.44 -28.89
CA ASN A 267 -16.97 5.45 -28.38
C ASN A 267 -18.01 6.10 -27.44
N ALA A 268 -19.26 6.18 -27.89
CA ALA A 268 -20.36 6.77 -27.11
C ALA A 268 -20.59 6.08 -25.76
N LYS A 269 -20.42 4.75 -25.67
CA LYS A 269 -20.58 4.01 -24.41
C LYS A 269 -19.50 4.39 -23.39
N TRP A 270 -18.27 4.61 -23.84
CA TRP A 270 -17.18 5.05 -22.96
C TRP A 270 -17.45 6.44 -22.38
N GLN A 271 -17.92 7.38 -23.21
CA GLN A 271 -18.26 8.72 -22.76
C GLN A 271 -19.42 8.73 -21.76
N LEU A 272 -20.48 7.94 -22.05
CA LEU A 272 -21.59 7.77 -21.12
C LEU A 272 -21.15 7.17 -19.79
N TYR A 273 -20.30 6.14 -19.82
CA TYR A 273 -19.76 5.51 -18.61
C TYR A 273 -18.96 6.49 -17.76
N LYS A 274 -18.10 7.32 -18.36
CA LYS A 274 -17.37 8.36 -17.61
C LYS A 274 -18.33 9.40 -17.02
N ALA A 275 -19.34 9.82 -17.80
CA ALA A 275 -20.31 10.81 -17.38
C ALA A 275 -21.24 10.34 -16.25
N SER A 276 -21.53 9.02 -16.17
CA SER A 276 -22.46 8.47 -15.17
C SER A 276 -21.77 7.84 -13.96
N VAL A 277 -20.53 7.35 -14.11
CA VAL A 277 -19.81 6.64 -13.05
C VAL A 277 -18.67 7.52 -12.50
N PRO A 278 -18.70 7.87 -11.19
CA PRO A 278 -17.65 8.68 -10.59
C PRO A 278 -16.33 7.92 -10.52
N ILE A 279 -15.21 8.65 -10.42
CA ILE A 279 -13.88 8.02 -10.29
C ILE A 279 -13.76 7.23 -9.00
N PHE A 280 -14.18 7.85 -7.89
CA PHE A 280 -14.33 7.23 -6.59
C PHE A 280 -15.77 7.45 -6.12
N TRP A 281 -16.40 6.42 -5.59
CA TRP A 281 -17.72 6.52 -4.98
C TRP A 281 -17.58 6.77 -3.47
N PRO A 282 -18.49 7.55 -2.84
CA PRO A 282 -19.53 8.39 -3.44
C PRO A 282 -18.99 9.75 -3.92
N TRP A 283 -17.69 10.02 -3.75
CA TRP A 283 -17.08 11.32 -4.03
C TRP A 283 -16.17 11.31 -5.25
N GLY A 284 -16.56 12.04 -6.30
CA GLY A 284 -15.68 12.26 -7.43
C GLY A 284 -16.39 12.92 -8.59
N SER A 285 -15.66 13.80 -9.28
CA SER A 285 -16.08 14.30 -10.60
C SER A 285 -16.32 13.12 -11.56
N THR A 286 -17.41 13.21 -12.32
CA THR A 286 -17.65 12.36 -13.51
C THR A 286 -16.78 12.79 -14.68
N LYS A 287 -16.18 13.98 -14.62
CA LYS A 287 -15.12 14.43 -15.52
C LYS A 287 -13.76 13.91 -15.03
#